data_AF-A0A2M8NGP9-F1
#
_entry.id   AF-A0A2M8NGP9-F1
#
_cell.length_a   1.000
_cell.length_b   1.000
_cell.length_c   1.000
_cell.angle_alpha   90.00
_cell.angle_beta   90.00
_cell.angle_gamma   90.00
#
_symmetry.space_group_name_H-M   'P 1'
#
loop_
_entity.id
_entity.type
_entity.pdbx_description
1 polymer ?
#
loop_
_entity_poly.entity_id
_entity_poly.type
_entity_poly.pdbx_seq_one_letter_code
_entity_poly.pdbx_strand_id
1 'polypeptide(L)'
;MSALTASLNTPARRSRTLWSDAVAYILRDKLTLAALIVLLVITAACFLAPPYIEGTLGIDPNRTRVPDRFLAPGEKNYILGTDQLGRDQLIRLLYGGRVSLAIAFSASVISLMIGVALGLLAGYYRGRIDDAIIWLINTLNAIPIIFLLLVASSVLISQIIASSMRPR
;
A
#
# COMPACT_ATOMS: atom_id res chain seq x y z
N MET A 1 42.38 -9.88 47.22
CA MET A 1 41.60 -8.63 47.36
C MET A 1 41.74 -7.64 46.19
N SER A 2 42.52 -7.91 45.12
CA SER A 2 42.62 -7.00 43.95
C SER A 2 41.75 -7.37 42.74
N ALA A 3 41.34 -8.63 42.60
CA ALA A 3 40.59 -9.11 41.42
C ALA A 3 39.09 -8.76 41.42
N LEU A 4 38.52 -8.36 42.56
CA LEU A 4 37.08 -8.06 42.71
C LEU A 4 36.72 -6.60 42.32
N THR A 5 37.70 -5.70 42.19
CA THR A 5 37.45 -4.28 41.86
C THR A 5 37.38 -4.02 40.35
N ALA A 6 37.86 -4.94 39.51
CA ALA A 6 37.85 -4.80 38.04
C ALA A 6 36.47 -5.09 37.40
N SER A 7 35.52 -5.67 38.15
CA SER A 7 34.21 -6.10 37.63
C SER A 7 33.16 -4.97 37.59
N LEU A 8 33.46 -3.77 38.10
CA LEU A 8 32.49 -2.68 38.25
C LEU A 8 32.46 -1.68 37.08
N ASN A 9 33.24 -1.92 36.02
CA ASN A 9 33.30 -1.03 34.86
C ASN A 9 32.55 -1.61 33.65
N THR A 10 31.35 -2.14 33.87
CA THR A 10 30.43 -2.46 32.78
C THR A 10 29.95 -1.13 32.20
N PRO A 11 30.32 -0.75 30.96
CA PRO A 11 29.89 0.53 30.41
C PRO A 11 28.37 0.59 30.45
N ALA A 12 27.82 1.63 31.10
CA ALA A 12 26.39 1.85 31.17
C ALA A 12 25.81 1.79 29.76
N ARG A 13 25.06 0.73 29.46
CA ARG A 13 24.49 0.48 28.13
C ARG A 13 23.50 1.61 27.87
N ARG A 14 23.92 2.61 27.10
CA ARG A 14 23.11 3.79 26.75
C ARG A 14 21.75 3.29 26.27
N SER A 15 20.67 3.66 26.95
CA SER A 15 19.30 3.31 26.56
C SER A 15 18.99 4.01 25.23
N ARG A 16 19.26 3.33 24.12
CA ARG A 16 18.85 3.83 22.80
C ARG A 16 17.34 3.77 22.73
N THR A 17 16.74 4.81 22.18
CA THR A 17 15.31 4.82 21.92
C THR A 17 15.04 3.82 20.79
N LEU A 18 13.98 3.03 20.92
CA LEU A 18 13.59 2.03 19.91
C LEU A 18 13.45 2.65 18.51
N TRP A 19 13.03 3.91 18.46
CA TRP A 19 12.96 4.73 17.24
C TRP A 19 14.33 5.00 16.61
N SER A 20 15.35 5.30 17.42
CA SER A 20 16.70 5.54 16.91
C SER A 20 17.32 4.27 16.34
N ASP A 21 17.04 3.11 16.93
CA ASP A 21 17.53 1.83 16.42
C ASP A 21 16.77 1.40 15.15
N ALA A 22 15.46 1.65 15.07
CA ALA A 22 14.67 1.40 13.86
C ALA A 22 15.15 2.25 12.66
N VAL A 23 15.36 3.55 12.87
CA VAL A 23 15.89 4.44 11.82
C VAL A 23 17.31 4.04 11.43
N ALA A 24 18.16 3.73 12.41
CA ALA A 24 19.52 3.25 12.13
C ALA A 24 19.52 1.94 11.34
N TYR A 25 18.55 1.05 11.57
CA TYR A 25 18.41 -0.19 10.82
C TYR A 25 18.04 0.08 9.36
N ILE A 26 17.02 0.91 9.10
CA ILE A 26 16.56 1.26 7.75
C ILE A 26 17.69 1.92 6.94
N LEU A 27 18.46 2.82 7.54
CA LEU A 27 19.56 3.51 6.86
C LEU A 27 20.78 2.64 6.59
N ARG A 28 20.94 1.53 7.32
CA ARG A 28 22.06 0.59 7.14
C ARG A 28 21.78 -0.46 6.07
N ASP A 29 20.51 -0.81 5.87
CA ASP A 29 20.13 -1.80 4.86
C ASP A 29 19.89 -1.13 3.50
N LYS A 30 20.84 -1.34 2.59
CA LYS A 30 20.81 -0.82 1.22
C LYS A 30 19.60 -1.32 0.43
N LEU A 31 19.10 -2.52 0.71
CA LEU A 31 17.96 -3.09 0.00
C LEU A 31 16.66 -2.40 0.44
N THR A 32 16.47 -2.26 1.75
CA THR A 32 15.34 -1.51 2.32
C THR A 32 15.35 -0.06 1.85
N LEU A 33 16.53 0.59 1.81
CA LEU A 33 16.65 1.96 1.33
C LEU A 33 16.32 2.09 -0.17
N ALA A 34 16.79 1.15 -0.99
CA ALA A 34 16.47 1.12 -2.42
C ALA A 34 14.96 0.95 -2.65
N ALA A 35 14.31 0.01 -1.94
CA ALA A 35 12.87 -0.21 -2.03
C ALA A 35 12.08 1.04 -1.60
N LEU A 36 12.52 1.71 -0.52
CA LEU A 36 11.89 2.94 -0.04
C LEU A 36 12.02 4.08 -1.05
N ILE A 37 13.19 4.26 -1.66
CA ILE A 37 13.40 5.28 -2.70
C ILE A 37 12.49 5.01 -3.90
N VAL A 38 12.44 3.76 -4.39
CA VAL A 38 11.58 3.39 -5.52
C VAL A 38 10.11 3.66 -5.20
N LEU A 39 9.64 3.28 -4.01
CA LEU A 39 8.27 3.53 -3.57
C LEU A 39 7.95 5.02 -3.50
N LEU A 40 8.87 5.84 -2.97
CA LEU A 40 8.72 7.29 -2.89
C LEU A 40 8.68 7.93 -4.29
N VAL A 41 9.53 7.48 -5.21
CA VAL A 41 9.53 7.96 -6.60
C VAL A 41 8.22 7.61 -7.30
N ILE A 42 7.73 6.38 -7.15
CA ILE A 42 6.44 5.95 -7.74
C ILE A 42 5.30 6.77 -7.14
N THR A 43 5.30 6.97 -5.83
CA THR A 43 4.26 7.75 -5.13
C THR A 43 4.29 9.21 -5.57
N ALA A 44 5.47 9.82 -5.65
CA ALA A 44 5.63 11.17 -6.18
C ALA A 44 5.14 11.27 -7.62
N ALA A 45 5.50 10.32 -8.48
CA ALA A 45 5.03 10.27 -9.86
C ALA A 45 3.49 10.18 -9.95
N CYS A 46 2.86 9.26 -9.21
CA CYS A 46 1.40 9.09 -9.22
C CYS A 46 0.63 10.28 -8.63
N PHE A 47 1.18 11.00 -7.65
CA PHE A 47 0.50 12.15 -7.03
C PHE A 47 0.77 13.48 -7.73
N LEU A 48 2.00 13.74 -8.21
CA LEU A 48 2.37 15.01 -8.82
C LEU A 48 2.09 15.04 -10.32
N ALA A 49 2.24 13.92 -11.04
CA ALA A 49 2.12 13.94 -12.50
C ALA A 49 0.68 14.19 -12.98
N PRO A 50 -0.39 13.57 -12.44
CA PRO A 50 -1.75 13.83 -12.91
C PRO A 50 -2.22 15.30 -12.81
N PRO A 51 -2.10 15.99 -11.65
CA PRO A 51 -2.51 17.40 -11.56
C PRO A 51 -1.64 18.32 -12.42
N TYR A 52 -0.36 17.98 -12.60
CA TYR A 52 0.52 18.75 -13.48
C TYR A 52 0.12 18.60 -14.96
N ILE A 53 -0.19 17.37 -15.41
CA ILE A 53 -0.57 17.09 -16.80
C ILE A 53 -1.95 17.67 -17.15
N GLU A 54 -2.93 17.57 -16.23
CA GLU A 54 -4.25 18.19 -16.41
C GLU A 54 -4.16 19.73 -16.44
N GLY A 55 -3.38 20.32 -15.53
CA GLY A 55 -3.25 21.77 -15.42
C GLY A 55 -2.39 22.44 -16.50
N THR A 56 -1.35 21.76 -17.01
CA THR A 56 -0.42 22.35 -18.00
C THR A 56 -0.73 21.97 -19.45
N LEU A 57 -1.23 20.75 -19.71
CA LEU A 57 -1.50 20.28 -21.08
C LEU A 57 -3.00 20.19 -21.42
N GLY A 58 -3.91 20.31 -20.44
CA GLY A 58 -5.37 20.20 -20.69
C GLY A 58 -5.78 18.85 -21.30
N ILE A 59 -4.95 17.82 -21.11
CA ILE A 59 -5.19 16.46 -21.58
C ILE A 59 -6.06 15.78 -20.53
N ASP A 60 -7.36 15.73 -20.81
CA ASP A 60 -8.29 14.92 -20.03
C ASP A 60 -7.95 13.42 -20.22
N PRO A 61 -7.70 12.66 -19.13
CA PRO A 61 -7.36 11.23 -19.18
C PRO A 61 -8.38 10.37 -19.94
N ASN A 62 -9.63 10.84 -20.05
CA ASN A 62 -10.72 10.14 -20.70
C ASN A 62 -11.02 10.65 -22.10
N ARG A 63 -10.26 11.62 -22.63
CA ARG A 63 -10.45 12.08 -24.02
C ARG A 63 -10.09 10.97 -25.00
N THR A 64 -11.13 10.49 -25.66
CA THR A 64 -11.06 9.49 -26.74
C THR A 64 -10.59 10.16 -28.02
N ARG A 65 -9.47 9.71 -28.58
CA ARG A 65 -9.01 10.10 -29.93
C ARG A 65 -9.03 8.88 -30.84
N VAL A 66 -10.16 8.69 -31.52
CA VAL A 66 -10.37 7.55 -32.44
C VAL A 66 -9.27 7.38 -33.51
N PRO A 67 -8.65 8.45 -34.07
CA PRO A 67 -7.54 8.31 -35.03
C PRO A 67 -6.24 7.76 -34.42
N ASP A 68 -6.08 7.84 -33.11
CA ASP A 68 -4.86 7.49 -32.38
C ASP A 68 -4.99 6.14 -31.68
N ARG A 69 -5.77 5.21 -32.23
CA ARG A 69 -5.99 3.88 -31.65
C ARG A 69 -4.77 2.97 -31.86
N PHE A 70 -4.42 2.20 -30.83
CA PHE A 70 -3.37 1.17 -30.87
C PHE A 70 -2.00 1.69 -31.34
N LEU A 71 -1.65 2.92 -30.96
CA LEU A 71 -0.32 3.46 -31.25
C LEU A 71 0.73 2.75 -30.39
N ALA A 72 1.88 2.48 -31.00
CA ALA A 72 3.01 1.88 -30.29
C ALA A 72 3.62 2.88 -29.26
N PRO A 73 4.35 2.38 -28.24
CA PRO A 73 5.08 3.24 -27.32
C PRO A 73 6.04 4.19 -28.05
N GLY A 74 5.99 5.48 -27.72
CA GLY A 74 6.82 6.53 -28.31
C GLY A 74 6.22 7.23 -29.54
N GLU A 75 5.12 6.73 -30.10
CA GLU A 75 4.48 7.37 -31.26
C GLU A 75 3.66 8.60 -30.86
N LYS A 76 3.73 9.68 -31.67
CA LYS A 76 2.98 10.94 -31.47
C LYS A 76 3.05 11.51 -30.04
N ASN A 77 4.19 11.35 -29.36
CA ASN A 77 4.45 11.74 -27.97
C ASN A 77 3.72 10.90 -26.89
N TYR A 78 3.12 9.77 -27.25
CA TYR A 78 2.56 8.81 -26.29
C TYR A 78 3.66 7.88 -25.76
N ILE A 79 4.22 8.18 -24.59
CA ILE A 79 5.36 7.43 -24.01
C ILE A 79 5.06 5.92 -23.89
N LEU A 80 3.87 5.56 -23.43
CA LEU A 80 3.43 4.16 -23.30
C LEU A 80 2.41 3.75 -24.39
N GLY A 81 2.24 4.57 -25.42
CA GLY A 81 1.24 4.35 -26.47
C GLY A 81 -0.19 4.63 -26.02
N THR A 82 -1.13 4.16 -26.83
CA THR A 82 -2.57 4.39 -26.63
C THR A 82 -3.38 3.11 -26.56
N ASP A 83 -4.53 3.18 -25.91
CA ASP A 83 -5.44 2.04 -25.81
C ASP A 83 -6.37 1.90 -27.04
N GLN A 84 -7.29 0.93 -26.95
CA GLN A 84 -8.32 0.67 -27.97
C GLN A 84 -9.28 1.85 -28.21
N LEU A 85 -9.30 2.87 -27.35
CA LEU A 85 -10.09 4.09 -27.53
C LEU A 85 -9.19 5.30 -27.90
N GLY A 86 -7.89 5.08 -28.12
CA GLY A 86 -6.92 6.12 -28.42
C GLY A 86 -6.62 7.04 -27.23
N ARG A 87 -6.76 6.53 -26.01
CA ARG A 87 -6.44 7.25 -24.78
C ARG A 87 -4.98 7.02 -24.38
N ASP A 88 -4.34 8.04 -23.80
CA ASP A 88 -2.97 7.94 -23.29
C ASP A 88 -2.88 6.91 -22.16
N GLN A 89 -2.07 5.88 -22.34
CA GLN A 89 -1.94 4.80 -21.37
C GLN A 89 -1.10 5.22 -20.15
N LEU A 90 -0.09 6.09 -20.32
CA LEU A 90 0.76 6.54 -19.22
C LEU A 90 -0.04 7.37 -18.21
N ILE A 91 -0.81 8.34 -18.71
CA ILE A 91 -1.61 9.23 -17.85
C ILE A 91 -2.63 8.40 -17.06
N ARG A 92 -3.27 7.43 -17.70
CA ARG A 92 -4.24 6.53 -17.05
C ARG A 92 -3.61 5.63 -16.00
N LEU A 93 -2.39 5.13 -16.25
CA LEU A 93 -1.64 4.35 -15.28
C LEU A 93 -1.26 5.20 -14.05
N LEU A 94 -0.82 6.44 -14.25
CA LEU A 94 -0.50 7.35 -13.15
C LEU A 94 -1.74 7.69 -12.31
N TYR A 95 -2.88 7.96 -12.97
CA TYR A 95 -4.15 8.23 -12.29
C TYR A 95 -4.67 7.01 -11.53
N GLY A 96 -4.62 5.83 -12.14
CA GLY A 96 -4.97 4.56 -11.47
C GLY A 96 -4.05 4.28 -10.30
N GLY A 97 -2.74 4.49 -10.46
CA GLY A 97 -1.73 4.34 -9.42
C GLY A 97 -2.00 5.22 -8.20
N ARG A 98 -2.44 6.46 -8.38
CA ARG A 98 -2.83 7.35 -7.28
C ARG A 98 -3.93 6.74 -6.41
N VAL A 99 -4.97 6.19 -7.04
CA VAL A 99 -6.10 5.55 -6.35
C VAL A 99 -5.63 4.28 -5.66
N SER A 100 -4.88 3.41 -6.34
CA SER A 100 -4.36 2.17 -5.76
C SER A 100 -3.44 2.42 -4.57
N LEU A 101 -2.53 3.40 -4.65
CA LEU A 101 -1.66 3.78 -3.54
C LEU A 101 -2.44 4.33 -2.35
N ALA A 102 -3.45 5.17 -2.60
CA ALA A 102 -4.28 5.73 -1.53
C ALA A 102 -5.06 4.63 -0.78
N ILE A 103 -5.63 3.66 -1.51
CA ILE A 103 -6.33 2.52 -0.92
C ILE A 103 -5.35 1.64 -0.14
N ALA A 104 -4.21 1.28 -0.75
CA ALA A 104 -3.20 0.43 -0.11
C ALA A 104 -2.68 1.06 1.19
N PHE A 105 -2.31 2.35 1.14
CA PHE A 105 -1.81 3.07 2.32
C PHE A 105 -2.86 3.13 3.44
N SER A 106 -4.10 3.50 3.11
CA SER A 106 -5.18 3.57 4.09
C SER A 106 -5.47 2.22 4.72
N ALA A 107 -5.51 1.16 3.91
CA ALA A 107 -5.69 -0.21 4.39
C ALA A 107 -4.54 -0.67 5.28
N SER A 108 -3.28 -0.35 4.92
CA SER A 108 -2.11 -0.66 5.74
C SER A 108 -2.14 0.04 7.11
N VAL A 109 -2.55 1.31 7.18
CA VAL A 109 -2.67 2.04 8.45
C VAL A 109 -3.71 1.37 9.36
N ILE A 110 -4.89 1.06 8.82
CA ILE A 110 -5.96 0.40 9.58
C ILE A 110 -5.50 -1.00 10.04
N SER A 111 -4.90 -1.77 9.13
CA SER A 111 -4.38 -3.11 9.42
C SER A 111 -3.29 -3.06 10.50
N LEU A 112 -2.39 -2.08 10.43
CA LEU A 112 -1.35 -1.88 11.44
C LEU A 112 -1.97 -1.56 12.81
N MET A 113 -2.95 -0.66 12.87
CA MET A 113 -3.61 -0.32 14.13
C MET A 113 -4.29 -1.54 14.77
N ILE A 114 -5.05 -2.30 13.98
CA ILE A 114 -5.72 -3.51 14.46
C ILE A 114 -4.69 -4.57 14.86
N GLY A 115 -3.70 -4.83 14.01
CA GLY A 115 -2.68 -5.84 14.24
C GLY A 115 -1.81 -5.55 15.46
N VAL A 116 -1.39 -4.29 15.65
CA VAL A 116 -0.64 -3.87 16.84
C VAL A 116 -1.52 -3.97 18.09
N ALA A 117 -2.77 -3.54 18.05
CA ALA A 117 -3.67 -3.66 19.19
C ALA A 117 -3.86 -5.13 19.61
N LEU A 118 -4.21 -6.00 18.67
CA LEU A 118 -4.38 -7.44 18.93
C LEU A 118 -3.08 -8.11 19.38
N GLY A 119 -1.95 -7.76 18.75
CA GLY A 119 -0.63 -8.28 19.11
C GLY A 119 -0.20 -7.87 20.52
N LEU A 120 -0.48 -6.63 20.93
CA LEU A 120 -0.22 -6.16 22.29
C LEU A 120 -1.13 -6.86 23.31
N LEU A 121 -2.42 -7.04 22.99
CA LEU A 121 -3.38 -7.78 23.82
C LEU A 121 -2.92 -9.24 24.03
N ALA A 122 -2.58 -9.94 22.95
CA ALA A 122 -2.05 -11.30 23.00
C ALA A 122 -0.76 -11.38 23.84
N GLY A 123 0.19 -10.48 23.57
CA GLY A 123 1.48 -10.44 24.25
C GLY A 123 1.43 -10.06 25.72
N TYR A 124 0.47 -9.21 26.12
CA TYR A 124 0.30 -8.75 27.51
C TYR A 124 -0.40 -9.79 28.38
N TYR A 125 -1.55 -10.32 27.96
CA TYR A 125 -2.34 -11.22 28.80
C TYR A 125 -1.80 -12.65 28.80
N ARG A 126 -1.24 -13.12 27.68
CA ARG A 126 -0.78 -14.51 27.46
C ARG A 126 -1.86 -15.58 27.78
N GLY A 127 -1.65 -16.83 27.37
CA GLY A 127 -2.59 -17.93 27.62
C GLY A 127 -3.89 -17.82 26.81
N ARG A 128 -5.06 -17.93 27.46
CA ARG A 128 -6.36 -18.08 26.76
C ARG A 128 -6.71 -16.97 25.76
N ILE A 129 -6.29 -15.72 26.03
CA ILE A 129 -6.54 -14.60 25.12
C ILE A 129 -5.65 -14.71 23.86
N ASP A 130 -4.40 -15.11 24.03
CA ASP A 130 -3.47 -15.38 22.94
C ASP A 130 -3.99 -16.54 22.07
N ASP A 131 -4.42 -17.64 22.70
CA ASP A 131 -5.01 -18.79 22.00
C ASP A 131 -6.24 -18.39 21.18
N ALA A 132 -7.13 -17.56 21.74
CA ALA A 132 -8.32 -17.08 21.03
C ALA A 132 -7.98 -16.19 19.83
N ILE A 133 -6.99 -15.29 19.97
CA ILE A 133 -6.54 -14.40 18.89
C ILE A 133 -5.88 -15.20 17.77
N ILE A 134 -4.98 -16.13 18.11
CA ILE A 134 -4.31 -17.01 17.15
C ILE A 134 -5.33 -17.88 16.43
N TRP A 135 -6.29 -18.45 17.17
CA TRP A 135 -7.39 -19.22 16.58
C TRP A 135 -8.17 -18.39 15.57
N LEU A 136 -8.58 -17.16 15.93
CA LEU A 136 -9.30 -16.26 15.03
C LEU A 136 -8.50 -15.96 13.76
N ILE A 137 -7.21 -15.62 13.89
CA ILE A 137 -6.33 -15.34 12.75
C ILE A 137 -6.23 -16.56 11.84
N ASN A 138 -6.06 -17.75 12.41
CA ASN A 138 -5.97 -19.00 11.64
C ASN A 138 -7.29 -19.32 10.93
N THR A 139 -8.44 -19.11 11.57
CA THR A 139 -9.76 -19.30 10.95
C THR A 139 -9.98 -18.34 9.79
N LEU A 140 -9.61 -17.06 9.94
CA LEU A 140 -9.71 -16.09 8.85
C LEU A 140 -8.80 -16.45 7.68
N ASN A 141 -7.56 -16.88 7.95
CA ASN A 141 -6.60 -17.29 6.92
C ASN A 141 -6.94 -18.63 6.25
N ALA A 142 -7.76 -19.47 6.88
CA ALA A 142 -8.21 -20.73 6.30
C ALA A 142 -9.18 -20.52 5.12
N ILE A 143 -9.84 -19.36 5.06
CA ILE A 143 -10.74 -19.01 3.95
C ILE A 143 -9.89 -18.44 2.80
N PRO A 144 -9.88 -19.06 1.61
CA PRO A 144 -9.12 -18.51 0.49
C PRO A 144 -9.72 -17.18 0.04
N ILE A 145 -8.89 -16.13 0.01
CA ILE A 145 -9.33 -14.75 -0.23
C ILE A 145 -10.13 -14.56 -1.52
N ILE A 146 -9.87 -15.38 -2.54
CA ILE A 146 -10.59 -15.35 -3.82
C ILE A 146 -12.09 -15.61 -3.61
N PHE A 147 -12.47 -16.54 -2.74
CA PHE A 147 -13.89 -16.81 -2.45
C PHE A 147 -14.58 -15.61 -1.80
N LEU A 148 -13.91 -14.96 -0.83
CA LEU A 148 -14.40 -13.74 -0.19
C LEU A 148 -14.62 -12.62 -1.20
N LEU A 149 -13.65 -12.40 -2.10
CA LEU A 149 -13.74 -11.39 -3.16
C LEU A 149 -14.89 -11.67 -4.14
N LEU A 150 -15.11 -12.93 -4.51
CA LEU A 150 -16.21 -13.33 -5.40
C LEU A 150 -17.58 -13.04 -4.77
N VAL A 151 -17.78 -13.42 -3.51
CA VAL A 151 -19.05 -13.16 -2.80
C VAL A 151 -19.27 -11.66 -2.60
N ALA A 152 -18.24 -10.92 -2.20
CA ALA A 152 -18.33 -9.47 -2.06
C ALA A 152 -18.69 -8.80 -3.40
N SER A 153 -18.03 -9.21 -4.49
CA SER A 153 -18.32 -8.71 -5.83
C SER A 153 -19.74 -9.06 -6.27
N SER A 154 -20.22 -10.28 -6.03
CA SER A 154 -21.57 -10.68 -6.44
C SER A 154 -22.65 -9.92 -5.69
N VAL A 155 -22.47 -9.73 -4.38
CA VAL A 155 -23.40 -8.94 -3.56
C VAL A 155 -23.41 -7.49 -4.02
N LEU A 156 -22.26 -6.89 -4.26
CA LEU A 156 -22.18 -5.50 -4.72
C LEU A 156 -22.88 -5.30 -6.07
N ILE A 157 -22.65 -6.20 -7.03
CA ILE A 157 -23.31 -6.17 -8.34
C ILE A 157 -24.83 -6.31 -8.19
N SER A 158 -25.29 -7.24 -7.35
CA SER A 158 -26.72 -7.42 -7.06
C SER A 158 -27.35 -6.14 -6.50
N GLN A 159 -26.66 -5.44 -5.58
CA GLN A 159 -27.12 -4.18 -5.00
C GLN A 159 -27.20 -3.07 -6.06
N ILE A 160 -26.21 -2.96 -6.94
CA ILE A 160 -26.20 -1.96 -8.02
C ILE A 160 -27.40 -2.19 -8.95
N ILE A 161 -27.63 -3.44 -9.38
CA ILE A 161 -28.76 -3.78 -10.25
C ILE A 161 -30.10 -3.50 -9.56
N ALA A 162 -30.25 -3.93 -8.30
CA ALA A 162 -31.46 -3.69 -7.52
C ALA A 162 -31.74 -2.20 -7.32
N SER A 163 -30.69 -1.39 -7.11
CA SER A 163 -30.82 0.07 -7.00
C SER A 163 -31.18 0.74 -8.33
N SER A 164 -30.74 0.20 -9.46
CA SER A 164 -31.06 0.70 -10.80
C SER A 164 -32.47 0.32 -11.28
N MET A 165 -33.06 -0.75 -10.73
CA MET A 165 -34.39 -1.24 -11.10
C MET A 165 -35.52 -0.66 -10.24
N ARG A 166 -35.22 0.10 -9.17
CA ARG A 166 -36.27 0.81 -8.43
C ARG A 166 -36.80 1.96 -9.30
N PRO A 167 -38.06 1.92 -9.78
CA PRO A 167 -38.67 3.09 -10.41
C PRO A 167 -38.73 4.20 -9.36
N ARG A 168 -38.34 5.42 -9.77
CA ARG A 168 -38.43 6.63 -8.93
C ARG A 168 -39.88 6.96 -8.59
#